data_AF-A0ABD3TCK9-F1
#
_entry.id   AF-A0ABD3TCK9-F1
#
_cell.length_a   1.000
_cell.length_b   1.000
_cell.length_c   1.000
_cell.angle_alpha   90.00
_cell.angle_beta   90.00
_cell.angle_gamma   90.00
#
_symmetry.space_group_name_H-M   'P 1'
#
loop_
_entity.id
_entity.type
_entity.pdbx_description
1 polymer ?
#
loop_
_entity_poly.entity_id
_entity_poly.type
_entity_poly.pdbx_seq_one_letter_code
_entity_poly.pdbx_strand_id
1 'polypeptide(L)' 'MGRRLCAGSDFAKLQMAIFIHCLVTKYRWKITKEGSVTRTPGITFEKPICVQITKA' A
#
# COMPACT_ATOMS: atom_id res chain seq x y z
N MET A 1 -19.91 -19.33 3.78
CA MET A 1 -19.51 -18.24 2.87
C MET A 1 -20.62 -17.21 2.82
N GLY A 2 -20.31 -15.94 3.07
CA GLY A 2 -21.32 -14.89 3.25
C GLY A 2 -21.50 -14.00 2.02
N ARG A 3 -22.68 -13.42 1.86
CA ARG A 3 -23.05 -12.48 0.78
C ARG A 3 -22.27 -11.15 0.78
N ARG A 4 -21.37 -10.95 1.74
CA ARG A 4 -20.57 -9.72 1.94
C ARG A 4 -19.09 -9.89 1.61
N LEU A 5 -18.71 -10.97 0.93
CA LEU A 5 -17.34 -11.12 0.44
C LEU A 5 -17.04 -10.02 -0.58
N CYS A 6 -15.83 -9.46 -0.52
CA CYS A 6 -15.40 -8.48 -1.50
C CYS A 6 -15.20 -9.21 -2.84
N ALA A 7 -16.07 -8.92 -3.82
CA ALA A 7 -15.97 -9.47 -5.17
C ALA A 7 -14.63 -9.16 -5.84
N GLY A 8 -13.97 -8.07 -5.42
CA GLY A 8 -12.66 -7.66 -5.91
C GLY A 8 -11.46 -8.20 -5.11
N SER A 9 -11.65 -9.14 -4.18
CA SER A 9 -10.56 -9.58 -3.29
C SER A 9 -9.36 -10.15 -4.04
N ASP A 10 -9.58 -11.01 -5.04
CA ASP A 10 -8.49 -11.64 -5.78
C ASP A 10 -7.79 -10.66 -6.72
N PHE A 11 -8.55 -9.74 -7.34
CA PHE A 11 -7.97 -8.66 -8.11
C PHE A 11 -7.12 -7.72 -7.24
N ALA A 12 -7.61 -7.33 -6.06
CA ALA A 12 -6.88 -6.48 -5.13
C ALA A 12 -5.54 -7.13 -4.70
N LYS A 13 -5.55 -8.44 -4.40
CA LYS A 13 -4.32 -9.19 -4.11
C LYS A 13 -3.34 -9.16 -5.28
N LEU A 14 -3.82 -9.41 -6.50
CA LEU A 14 -2.98 -9.40 -7.70
C LEU A 14 -2.39 -8.00 -7.94
N GLN A 15 -3.20 -6.95 -7.84
CA GLN A 15 -2.75 -5.56 -8.00
C GLN A 15 -1.67 -5.20 -6.99
N MET A 16 -1.85 -5.56 -5.72
CA MET A 16 -0.85 -5.33 -4.68
C MET A 16 0.44 -6.11 -4.94
N ALA A 17 0.34 -7.38 -5.34
CA ALA A 17 1.50 -8.21 -5.66
C ALA A 17 2.32 -7.66 -6.82
N ILE A 18 1.67 -7.24 -7.91
CA ILE A 18 2.34 -6.63 -9.07
C ILE A 18 2.99 -5.31 -8.68
N PHE A 19 2.29 -4.46 -7.93
CA PHE A 19 2.83 -3.19 -7.47
C PHE A 19 4.10 -3.40 -6.64
N ILE A 20 4.05 -4.30 -5.66
CA ILE A 20 5.20 -4.63 -4.81
C ILE A 20 6.33 -5.23 -5.66
N HIS A 21 6.04 -6.18 -6.55
CA HIS A 21 7.05 -6.78 -7.42
C HIS A 21 7.79 -5.73 -8.25
N CYS A 22 7.06 -4.83 -8.92
CA CYS A 22 7.67 -3.75 -9.70
C CYS A 22 8.46 -2.78 -8.81
N LEU A 23 7.93 -2.45 -7.63
CA LEU A 23 8.58 -1.55 -6.68
C LEU A 23 9.92 -2.12 -6.21
N VAL A 24 9.98 -3.41 -5.84
CA VAL A 24 11.21 -4.03 -5.30
C VAL A 24 12.22 -4.45 -6.35
N THR A 25 11.77 -4.73 -7.58
CA THR A 25 12.68 -5.16 -8.66
C THR A 25 13.29 -4.00 -9.42
N LYS A 26 12.58 -2.87 -9.53
CA LYS A 26 13.01 -1.73 -10.36
C LYS A 26 13.43 -0.50 -9.56
N TYR A 27 13.09 -0.43 -8.27
CA TYR A 27 13.31 0.76 -7.46
C TYR A 27 13.90 0.41 -6.10
N ARG A 28 14.58 1.39 -5.52
CA ARG A 28 14.93 1.46 -4.11
C ARG A 28 14.07 2.53 -3.47
N TRP A 29 13.67 2.33 -2.22
CA TRP A 29 12.91 3.34 -1.48
C TRP A 29 13.49 3.55 -0.08
N LYS A 30 13.30 4.76 0.43
CA LYS A 30 13.63 5.15 1.80
C LYS A 30 12.49 5.98 2.38
N ILE A 31 12.14 5.72 3.62
CA ILE A 31 11.19 6.53 4.37
C ILE A 31 11.94 7.77 4.88
N THR A 32 11.48 8.96 4.49
CA THR A 32 12.07 10.24 4.92
C THR A 32 11.34 10.87 6.08
N LYS A 33 10.03 10.60 6.18
CA LYS A 33 9.19 11.02 7.31
C LYS A 33 8.20 9.92 7.61
N GLU A 34 8.16 9.51 8.86
CA GLU A 34 7.20 8.53 9.35
C GLU A 34 5.79 9.13 9.33
N GLY A 35 4.83 8.35 8.82
CA GLY A 35 3.42 8.70 8.90
C GLY A 35 2.76 8.06 10.11
N SER A 36 1.62 8.59 10.53
CA SER A 36 0.76 7.97 11.55
C SER A 36 -0.52 7.46 10.88
N VAL A 37 -0.80 6.18 11.07
CA VAL A 37 -2.02 5.53 10.55
C VAL A 37 -3.04 5.49 11.68
N THR A 38 -4.19 6.12 11.47
CA THR A 38 -5.31 6.13 12.41
C THR A 38 -6.53 5.52 11.74
N ARG A 39 -7.42 4.91 12.52
CA ARG A 39 -8.66 4.31 12.02
C ARG A 39 -9.88 5.08 12.53
N THR A 40 -10.52 5.84 11.65
CA THR A 40 -11.69 6.66 12.02
C THR A 40 -12.52 7.07 10.80
N PRO A 41 -13.71 6.46 10.52
CA PRO A 41 -14.06 5.05 10.65
C PRO A 41 -13.32 4.13 9.64
N GLY A 42 -12.67 4.71 8.63
CA GLY A 42 -11.77 4.03 7.67
C GLY A 42 -10.30 4.16 8.07
N ILE A 43 -9.39 3.51 7.34
CA ILE A 43 -7.95 3.68 7.53
C ILE A 43 -7.54 5.00 6.88
N THR A 44 -6.94 5.90 7.64
CA THR A 44 -6.44 7.18 7.16
C THR A 44 -5.02 7.44 7.68
N PHE A 45 -4.30 8.32 7.02
CA PHE A 45 -3.02 8.84 7.49
C PHE A 45 -3.27 10.19 8.17
N GLU A 46 -3.12 10.24 9.50
CA GLU A 46 -3.18 11.49 10.24
C GLU A 46 -1.94 12.35 9.97
N LYS A 47 -0.78 11.70 9.81
CA LYS A 47 0.43 12.30 9.25
C LYS A 47 0.84 11.53 7.98
N PRO A 48 1.13 12.22 6.87
CA PRO A 48 1.50 11.55 5.63
C PRO A 48 2.85 10.84 5.78
N ILE A 49 2.95 9.63 5.23
CA ILE A 49 4.24 8.97 5.04
C ILE A 49 4.95 9.62 3.85
N CYS A 50 6.20 10.04 4.04
CA CYS A 50 7.02 10.53 2.94
C CYS A 50 8.03 9.45 2.55
N VAL A 51 7.96 9.03 1.28
CA VAL A 51 8.85 8.00 0.72
C VAL A 51 9.62 8.61 -0.45
N GLN A 52 10.94 8.50 -0.41
CA GLN A 52 11.78 8.77 -1.57
C GLN A 52 11.96 7.49 -2.36
N ILE A 53 11.76 7.58 -3.67
CA ILE A 53 11.91 6.46 -4.61
C ILE A 53 13.02 6.82 -5.59
N THR A 54 13.98 5.93 -5.76
CA THR A 54 15.05 6.06 -6.76
C THR A 54 15.08 4.79 -7.62
N LYS A 55 15.48 4.92 -8.89
CA LYS A 55 15.70 3.75 -9.74
C LYS A 55 16.79 2.86 -9.10
N ALA A 56 16.57 1.55 -9.10
CA ALA A 56 17.53 0.57 -8.60
C ALA A 56 18.74 0.45 -9.52
#